data_AF-A0A957ZF90-F1
#
_entry.id   AF-A0A957ZF90-F1
#
_cell.length_a   1.000
_cell.length_b   1.000
_cell.length_c   1.000
_cell.angle_alpha   90.00
_cell.angle_beta   90.00
_cell.angle_gamma   90.00
#
_symmetry.space_group_name_H-M   'P 1'
#
loop_
_entity.id
_entity.type
_entity.pdbx_description
1 polymer ?
#
loop_
_entity_poly.entity_id
_entity_poly.type
_entity_poly.pdbx_seq_one_letter_code
_entity_poly.pdbx_strand_id
1 'polypeptide(L)' 'GSVKARVVATIPIGRIEQPEDVANMVAFLASADASYVMGQAVDVSGGRIPY' A
#
# COMPACT_ATOMS: atom_id res chain seq x y z
N GLY A 1 -13.76 -17.17 -13.75
CA GLY A 1 -13.29 -16.33 -12.62
C GLY A 1 -13.46 -14.88 -13.00
N SER A 2 -14.07 -14.06 -12.14
CA SER A 2 -14.34 -12.64 -12.41
C SER A 2 -13.04 -11.85 -12.61
N VAL A 3 -13.11 -10.70 -13.30
CA VAL A 3 -11.97 -9.78 -13.47
C VAL A 3 -11.34 -9.43 -12.11
N LYS A 4 -12.17 -9.19 -11.09
CA LYS A 4 -11.73 -8.91 -9.72
C LYS A 4 -10.87 -10.04 -9.13
N ALA A 5 -11.26 -11.30 -9.33
CA ALA A 5 -10.49 -12.46 -8.84
C ALA A 5 -9.12 -12.58 -9.53
N ARG A 6 -9.03 -12.24 -10.83
CA ARG A 6 -7.75 -12.24 -11.55
C ARG A 6 -6.81 -11.15 -11.05
N VAL A 7 -7.33 -9.97 -10.72
CA VAL A 7 -6.53 -8.88 -10.14
C VAL A 7 -6.04 -9.27 -8.75
N VAL A 8 -6.90 -9.82 -7.89
CA VAL A 8 -6.50 -10.26 -6.55
C VAL A 8 -5.37 -11.29 -6.60
N ALA A 9 -5.38 -12.20 -7.57
CA ALA A 9 -4.33 -13.21 -7.74
C ALA A 9 -2.95 -12.63 -8.08
N THR A 10 -2.86 -11.38 -8.55
CA THR A 10 -1.56 -10.70 -8.81
C THR A 10 -1.05 -9.92 -7.61
N ILE A 11 -1.81 -9.85 -6.52
CA ILE A 11 -1.44 -9.11 -5.31
C ILE A 11 -0.96 -10.12 -4.26
N PRO A 12 0.31 -10.08 -3.82
CA PRO A 12 0.83 -11.04 -2.84
C PRO A 12 0.06 -11.10 -1.52
N ILE A 13 -0.42 -9.96 -1.00
CA ILE A 13 -1.25 -9.94 0.22
C ILE A 13 -2.65 -10.55 0.01
N GLY A 14 -3.03 -10.87 -1.23
CA GLY A 14 -4.24 -11.64 -1.54
C GLY A 14 -5.55 -10.86 -1.43
N ARG A 15 -5.52 -9.52 -1.41
CA ARG A 15 -6.73 -8.68 -1.41
C ARG A 15 -6.53 -7.37 -2.17
N ILE A 16 -7.64 -6.77 -2.58
CA ILE A 16 -7.65 -5.40 -3.08
C ILE A 16 -7.38 -4.45 -1.90
N GLU A 17 -6.58 -3.43 -2.17
CA GLU A 17 -6.34 -2.29 -1.28
C GLU A 17 -7.66 -1.66 -0.81
N GLN A 18 -7.70 -1.27 0.45
CA GLN A 18 -8.79 -0.52 1.05
C GLN A 18 -8.34 0.92 1.32
N PRO A 19 -9.24 1.91 1.37
CA PRO A 19 -8.88 3.30 1.66
C PRO A 19 -8.04 3.47 2.94
N GLU A 20 -8.26 2.62 3.93
CA GLU A 20 -7.56 2.63 5.21
C GLU A 20 -6.07 2.27 5.06
N ASP A 21 -5.68 1.47 4.06
CA ASP A 21 -4.29 1.10 3.84
C ASP A 21 -3.43 2.35 3.52
N VAL A 22 -3.93 3.20 2.62
CA VAL A 22 -3.28 4.48 2.27
C VAL A 22 -3.39 5.47 3.44
N ALA A 23 -4.57 5.59 4.05
CA ALA A 23 -4.80 6.54 5.13
C ALA A 23 -3.86 6.29 6.32
N ASN A 24 -3.63 5.03 6.68
CA ASN A 24 -2.72 4.66 7.76
C ASN A 24 -1.26 5.00 7.43
N MET A 25 -0.82 4.77 6.18
CA MET A 25 0.53 5.17 5.74
C MET A 25 0.70 6.69 5.79
N VAL A 26 -0.30 7.44 5.31
CA VAL A 26 -0.29 8.91 5.38
C VAL A 26 -0.27 9.39 6.83
N ALA A 27 -1.06 8.78 7.71
CA ALA A 27 -1.09 9.12 9.13
C ALA A 27 0.27 8.88 9.79
N PHE A 28 0.95 7.78 9.46
CA PHE A 28 2.32 7.51 9.91
C PHE A 28 3.30 8.57 9.41
N LEU A 29 3.29 8.88 8.11
CA LEU A 29 4.19 9.88 7.52
C LEU A 29 3.94 11.30 8.05
N ALA A 30 2.72 11.61 8.45
CA ALA A 30 2.36 12.89 9.07
C ALA A 30 2.69 12.95 10.58
N SER A 31 3.07 11.83 11.21
CA SER A 31 3.35 11.75 12.64
C SER A 31 4.78 12.20 12.98
N ALA A 32 5.03 12.44 14.27
CA ALA A 32 6.36 12.77 14.77
C ALA A 32 7.39 11.64 14.56
N ASP A 33 6.93 10.39 14.46
CA ASP A 33 7.78 9.22 14.28
C ASP A 33 8.46 9.22 12.90
N ALA A 34 7.86 9.90 11.91
CA ALA A 34 8.42 10.06 10.57
C ALA A 34 9.20 11.37 10.38
N SER A 35 9.51 12.11 11.46
CA SER A 35 10.10 13.46 11.38
C SER A 35 11.44 13.59 10.65
N TYR A 36 12.14 12.47 10.42
CA TYR A 36 13.41 12.43 9.67
C TYR A 36 13.30 11.73 8.31
N VAL A 37 12.11 11.29 7.91
CA VAL A 37 11.85 10.64 6.63
C VAL A 37 11.54 11.71 5.59
N MET A 38 12.37 11.81 4.55
CA MET A 38 12.23 12.82 3.50
C MET A 38 12.54 12.23 2.12
N GLY A 39 11.83 12.72 1.10
CA GLY A 39 12.10 12.42 -0.31
C GLY A 39 11.85 10.97 -0.73
N GLN A 40 11.22 10.16 0.11
CA GLN A 40 10.94 8.75 -0.17
C GLN A 40 9.56 8.59 -0.81
N ALA A 41 9.45 7.65 -1.77
CA ALA A 41 8.19 7.11 -2.23
C ALA A 41 7.94 5.79 -1.51
N VAL A 42 6.78 5.66 -0.85
CA VAL A 42 6.42 4.44 -0.12
C VAL A 42 5.30 3.73 -0.88
N ASP A 43 5.53 2.46 -1.19
CA ASP A 43 4.54 1.63 -1.86
C ASP A 43 3.49 1.09 -0.88
N VAL A 44 2.22 1.22 -1.29
CA VAL A 44 1.07 0.70 -0.55
C VAL A 44 0.27 -0.28 -1.45
N SER A 45 0.95 -1.03 -2.31
CA SER A 45 0.28 -1.88 -3.31
C SER A 45 0.01 -3.32 -2.88
N GLY A 46 0.30 -3.66 -1.61
CA GLY A 46 0.22 -5.04 -1.11
C GLY A 46 1.27 -5.97 -1.72
N GLY A 47 2.40 -5.42 -2.15
CA GLY A 47 3.52 -6.15 -2.79
C GLY A 47 3.35 -6.39 -4.29
N ARG A 48 2.40 -5.72 -4.93
CA ARG A 48 2.13 -5.92 -6.37
C ARG A 48 3.25 -5.38 -7.27
N ILE A 49 4.06 -4.43 -6.78
CA ILE A 49 5.13 -3.79 -7.54
C ILE A 49 6.50 -4.18 -6.94
N PRO A 50 7.49 -4.60 -7.76
CA PRO A 50 8.68 -5.32 -7.27
C PRO A 50 9.91 -4.46 -6.93
N TYR A 51 9.76 -3.15 -6.70
CA TYR A 51 10.90 -2.28 -6.37
C TYR A 51 11.40 -2.43 -4.92
#